data_AF-A0A1T3WIL8-F1
#
_entry.id   AF-A0A1T3WIL8-F1
#
_cell.length_a   1.000
_cell.length_b   1.000
_cell.length_c   1.000
_cell.angle_alpha   90.00
_cell.angle_beta   90.00
_cell.angle_gamma   90.00
#
_symmetry.space_group_name_H-M   'P 1'
#
loop_
_entity.id
_entity.type
_entity.pdbx_description
1 polymer ?
#
loop_
_entity_poly.entity_id
_entity_poly.type
_entity_poly.pdbx_seq_one_letter_code
_entity_poly.pdbx_strand_id
1 'polypeptide(L)' 'MGVSAVPGALRGRVAVVAGATRGAGRGIAAGLAEAGATVICTGRSSVSGSGGSDYDRPETIE' A
#
# COMPACT_ATOMS: atom_id res chain seq x y z
N MET A 1 -10.10 -0.19 22.95
CA MET A 1 -10.17 -1.48 22.24
C MET A 1 -9.18 -1.43 21.09
N GLY A 2 -7.95 -1.90 21.31
CA GLY A 2 -6.93 -1.94 20.26
C GLY A 2 -7.01 -3.26 19.50
N VAL A 3 -7.17 -3.21 18.18
CA VAL A 3 -6.96 -4.37 17.31
C VAL A 3 -5.46 -4.63 17.29
N SER A 4 -4.99 -5.55 18.14
CA SER A 4 -3.66 -6.15 17.96
C SER A 4 -3.77 -7.07 16.75
N ALA A 5 -3.24 -6.64 15.61
CA ALA A 5 -3.04 -7.53 14.48
C ALA A 5 -2.04 -8.59 14.93
N VAL A 6 -2.50 -9.83 15.11
CA VAL A 6 -1.60 -10.95 15.42
C VAL A 6 -0.61 -11.10 14.26
N PRO A 7 0.71 -11.16 14.51
CA PRO A 7 1.69 -11.39 13.45
C PRO A 7 1.32 -12.62 12.63
N GLY A 8 1.17 -12.45 11.33
CA GLY A 8 0.77 -13.54 10.43
C GLY A 8 -0.73 -13.83 10.36
N ALA A 9 -1.60 -12.97 10.89
CA ALA A 9 -3.07 -13.08 10.77
C ALA A 9 -3.55 -13.36 9.34
N LEU A 10 -2.80 -12.88 8.35
CA LEU A 10 -3.16 -12.94 6.94
C LEU A 10 -2.23 -13.85 6.12
N ARG A 11 -1.44 -14.73 6.77
CA ARG A 11 -0.58 -15.69 6.07
C ARG A 11 -1.39 -16.53 5.07
N GLY A 12 -0.86 -16.64 3.86
CA GLY A 12 -1.50 -17.37 2.76
C GLY A 12 -2.72 -16.68 2.14
N ARG A 13 -3.04 -15.45 2.57
CA ARG A 13 -4.08 -14.62 1.93
C ARG A 13 -3.47 -13.69 0.91
N VAL A 14 -4.25 -13.42 -0.14
CA VAL A 14 -3.92 -12.43 -1.17
C VAL A 14 -4.87 -11.25 -1.02
N ALA A 15 -4.35 -10.03 -1.07
CA ALA A 15 -5.12 -8.80 -1.04
C ALA A 15 -4.75 -7.90 -2.22
N VAL A 16 -5.74 -7.23 -2.81
CA VAL A 16 -5.52 -6.19 -3.84
C VAL A 16 -5.79 -4.83 -3.21
N VAL A 17 -4.86 -3.90 -3.34
CA VAL A 17 -5.00 -2.53 -2.82
C VAL A 17 -4.92 -1.54 -3.98
N ALA A 18 -6.04 -0.88 -4.27
CA ALA A 18 -6.09 0.23 -5.21
C ALA A 18 -5.62 1.53 -4.56
N GLY A 19 -4.92 2.37 -5.33
CA GLY A 19 -4.31 3.60 -4.81
C GLY A 19 -3.15 3.35 -3.84
N ALA A 20 -2.46 2.21 -3.96
CA ALA A 20 -1.41 1.78 -3.05
C ALA A 20 -0.10 2.58 -3.18
N THR A 21 -0.03 3.53 -4.12
CA THR A 21 1.22 4.23 -4.45
C THR A 21 1.60 5.34 -3.46
N ARG A 22 0.64 5.83 -2.67
CA ARG A 22 0.85 6.93 -1.70
C ARG A 22 -0.22 6.97 -0.61
N GLY A 23 -0.02 7.85 0.36
CA GLY A 23 -1.01 8.17 1.40
C GLY A 23 -1.54 6.94 2.14
N ALA A 24 -2.84 6.95 2.43
CA ALA A 24 -3.48 5.87 3.18
C ALA A 24 -3.40 4.50 2.46
N GLY A 25 -3.50 4.48 1.12
CA GLY A 25 -3.41 3.23 0.36
C GLY A 25 -2.07 2.52 0.54
N ARG A 26 -0.96 3.28 0.58
CA ARG A 26 0.37 2.72 0.88
C ARG A 26 0.45 2.19 2.30
N GLY A 27 -0.06 2.95 3.28
CA GLY A 27 -0.08 2.51 4.69
C GLY A 27 -0.88 1.23 4.89
N ILE A 28 -2.04 1.10 4.21
CA ILE A 28 -2.86 -0.10 4.24
C ILE A 28 -2.11 -1.29 3.61
N ALA A 29 -1.49 -1.10 2.44
CA ALA A 29 -0.71 -2.15 1.80
C ALA A 29 0.45 -2.65 2.69
N ALA A 30 1.17 -1.73 3.34
CA ALA A 30 2.23 -2.07 4.28
C ALA A 30 1.71 -2.86 5.49
N GLY A 31 0.64 -2.40 6.14
CA GLY A 31 0.08 -3.11 7.30
C GLY A 31 -0.45 -4.50 6.96
N LEU A 32 -1.04 -4.69 5.77
CA LEU A 32 -1.46 -6.01 5.29
C LEU A 32 -0.27 -6.94 5.03
N ALA A 33 0.82 -6.41 4.47
CA ALA A 33 2.06 -7.15 4.25
C ALA A 33 2.72 -7.54 5.58
N GLU A 34 2.78 -6.63 6.56
CA GLU A 34 3.27 -6.89 7.92
C GLU A 34 2.44 -7.97 8.63
N ALA A 35 1.13 -8.00 8.39
CA ALA A 35 0.24 -9.06 8.87
C ALA A 35 0.39 -10.40 8.10
N GLY A 36 1.25 -10.47 7.08
CA GLY A 36 1.62 -11.69 6.37
C GLY A 36 0.85 -11.98 5.08
N ALA A 37 0.08 -11.03 4.56
CA ALA A 37 -0.59 -11.17 3.27
C ALA A 37 0.38 -11.00 2.09
N THR A 38 0.09 -11.67 0.97
CA THR A 38 0.62 -11.26 -0.34
C THR A 38 -0.24 -10.11 -0.86
N VAL A 39 0.36 -8.96 -1.11
CA VAL A 39 -0.37 -7.75 -1.51
C VAL A 39 -0.05 -7.38 -2.95
N ILE A 40 -1.10 -7.26 -3.78
CA ILE A 40 -1.01 -6.72 -5.14
C ILE A 40 -1.37 -5.24 -5.08
N CYS A 41 -0.35 -4.40 -5.22
CA CYS A 41 -0.49 -2.95 -5.23
C CYS A 41 -0.86 -2.46 -6.64
N THR A 42 -1.88 -1.63 -6.75
CA THR A 42 -2.20 -0.93 -8.01
C THR A 42 -2.46 0.55 -7.77
N GLY A 43 -2.15 1.36 -8.77
CA GLY A 43 -2.29 2.81 -8.75
C GLY A 43 -2.01 3.39 -10.13
N ARG A 44 -2.20 4.71 -10.26
CA ARG A 44 -1.76 5.44 -11.45
C ARG A 44 -0.27 5.73 -11.31
N SER A 45 0.47 5.54 -12.40
CA SER A 45 1.87 5.96 -12.50
C SER A 45 1.95 7.41 -12.95
N SER A 46 2.80 8.24 -12.33
CA SER A 46 3.12 9.56 -12.87
C SER A 46 4.24 9.51 -13.91
N VAL A 47 4.85 8.35 -14.17
CA VAL A 47 5.99 8.22 -15.10
C VAL A 47 5.62 8.57 -16.55
N SER A 48 4.34 8.40 -16.93
CA SER A 48 3.83 8.68 -18.28
C SER A 48 3.00 9.96 -18.41
N GLY A 49 2.87 10.77 -17.35
CA GLY A 49 2.08 12.01 -17.33
C GLY A 49 2.89 13.24 -16.93
N SER A 50 2.52 14.42 -17.44
CA SER A 50 3.15 15.70 -17.10
C SER A 50 2.78 16.13 -15.67
N GLY A 51 3.47 15.58 -14.68
CA GLY A 51 3.39 16.01 -13.28
C GLY A 51 3.62 14.86 -12.32
N GLY A 52 4.77 14.88 -11.62
CA GLY A 52 4.93 14.09 -10.41
C GLY A 52 3.83 14.44 -9.41
N SER A 53 3.58 13.57 -8.42
CA SER A 53 2.52 13.84 -7.45
C SER A 53 2.68 15.24 -6.80
N ASP A 54 1.59 15.99 -6.63
CA ASP A 54 1.58 17.27 -5.87
C ASP A 54 2.09 17.12 -4.43
N TYR A 55 2.23 15.87 -3.98
CA TYR A 55 2.65 15.52 -2.64
C TYR A 55 4.17 15.55 -2.46
N ASP A 56 4.99 15.53 -3.53
CA ASP A 56 6.48 15.55 -3.51
C ASP A 56 7.11 14.88 -2.28
N ARG A 57 6.61 13.67 -1.96
CA ARG A 57 7.06 12.91 -0.81
C ARG A 57 7.87 11.71 -1.24
N PRO A 58 9.03 11.44 -0.59
CA PRO A 58 9.87 10.30 -0.91
C PRO A 58 9.17 8.96 -0.67
N GLU A 59 8.10 8.95 0.14
CA GLU A 59 7.24 7.80 0.31
C GLU A 59 6.37 7.41 -0.89
N THR A 60 6.26 8.25 -1.92
CA THR A 60 5.46 7.94 -3.12
C THR A 60 6.24 7.02 -4.06
N ILE A 61 5.59 5.97 -4.53
CA ILE A 61 6.12 5.05 -5.55
C ILE A 61 5.35 5.30 -6.85
N GLU A 62 6.06 5.71 -7.90
CA GLU A 62 5.51 6.07 -9.22
C GLU A 62 5.53 4.92 -10.22
#